data_AF-A0AAJ6YTI3-F1
#
_entry.id   AF-A0AAJ6YTI3-F1
#
_cell.length_a   1.000
_cell.length_b   1.000
_cell.length_c   1.000
_cell.angle_alpha   90.00
_cell.angle_beta   90.00
_cell.angle_gamma   90.00
#
_symmetry.space_group_name_H-M   'P 1'
#
loop_
_entity.id
_entity.type
_entity.pdbx_description
1 polymer ?
#
loop_
_entity_poly.entity_id
_entity_poly.type
_entity_poly.pdbx_seq_one_letter_code
_entity_poly.pdbx_strand_id
1 'polypeptide(L)'
;MAIMHCPLAMTLYIKYCQNHNRETLRDIYNQYDDYYSQALWFIKESYQNSTSRDAMLQSALDHFKLSKHDANSCLIDEQIKLLRYQRSLEETLHESVVGKPLHDTVKVLLLHNEIKLADKLRSEYKFPDRRYWWLRIQCLAEQGLWNELEKFSKYKKSPIGYEPFMDQCLKYKKELEAKKYLPRIKDELKVKYFVKLDMLLEAAQTALEHKDLAAITFVLARCNNRRLQEKIGAMVASLRNGK
;
A
#
# COMPACT_ATOMS: atom_id res chain seq x y z
N MET A 1 -11.94 -44.22 24.16
CA MET A 1 -11.99 -43.40 22.92
C MET A 1 -11.22 -44.12 21.81
N ALA A 2 -11.90 -44.93 20.98
CA ALA A 2 -11.22 -45.74 19.94
C ALA A 2 -10.66 -44.92 18.75
N ILE A 3 -11.16 -43.70 18.54
CA ILE A 3 -10.79 -42.81 17.43
C ILE A 3 -9.36 -42.26 17.61
N MET A 4 -8.88 -42.14 18.85
CA MET A 4 -7.59 -41.52 19.21
C MET A 4 -6.38 -42.31 18.71
N HIS A 5 -6.55 -43.61 18.45
CA HIS A 5 -5.48 -44.50 17.98
C HIS A 5 -5.42 -44.61 16.45
N CYS A 6 -6.33 -43.94 15.73
CA CYS A 6 -6.35 -43.92 14.27
C CYS A 6 -6.14 -42.47 13.77
N PRO A 7 -4.94 -42.11 13.29
CA PRO A 7 -4.63 -40.75 12.86
C PRO A 7 -5.58 -40.21 11.77
N LEU A 8 -6.04 -41.07 10.87
CA LEU A 8 -6.98 -40.69 9.81
C LEU A 8 -8.37 -40.37 10.37
N ALA A 9 -8.90 -41.22 11.26
CA ALA A 9 -10.19 -40.99 11.89
C ALA A 9 -10.17 -39.72 12.75
N MET A 10 -9.06 -39.48 13.46
CA MET A 10 -8.85 -38.25 14.24
C MET A 10 -8.82 -37.01 13.35
N THR A 11 -8.11 -37.05 12.22
CA THR A 11 -8.05 -35.92 11.27
C THR A 11 -9.43 -35.59 10.70
N LEU A 12 -10.21 -36.62 10.33
CA LEU A 12 -11.59 -36.45 9.86
C LEU A 12 -12.49 -35.89 10.95
N TYR A 13 -12.33 -36.34 12.20
CA TYR A 13 -13.09 -35.85 13.34
C TYR A 13 -12.77 -34.39 13.66
N ILE A 14 -11.50 -33.99 13.65
CA ILE A 14 -11.08 -32.58 13.80
C ILE A 14 -11.74 -31.73 12.71
N LYS A 15 -11.71 -32.17 11.45
CA LYS A 15 -12.36 -31.47 10.34
C LYS A 15 -13.87 -31.33 10.52
N TYR A 16 -14.53 -32.36 11.06
CA TYR A 16 -15.95 -32.31 11.41
C TYR A 16 -16.22 -31.30 12.53
N CYS A 17 -15.46 -31.36 13.63
CA CYS A 17 -15.58 -30.46 14.78
C CYS A 17 -15.34 -28.99 14.39
N GLN A 18 -14.40 -28.71 13.48
CA GLN A 18 -14.16 -27.35 12.95
C GLN A 18 -15.42 -26.69 12.37
N ASN A 19 -16.34 -27.48 11.81
CA ASN A 19 -17.58 -26.97 11.21
C ASN A 19 -18.80 -27.07 12.14
N HIS A 20 -18.84 -28.08 13.01
CA HIS A 20 -20.06 -28.44 13.74
C HIS A 20 -19.98 -28.28 15.26
N ASN A 21 -18.79 -28.36 15.87
CA ASN A 21 -18.67 -28.32 17.32
C ASN A 21 -17.32 -27.74 17.78
N ARG A 22 -17.36 -26.48 18.21
CA ARG A 22 -16.16 -25.72 18.60
C ARG A 22 -15.63 -26.03 20.00
N GLU A 23 -16.51 -26.41 20.92
CA GLU A 23 -16.12 -26.76 22.29
C GLU A 23 -15.33 -28.06 22.29
N THR A 24 -15.86 -29.09 21.62
CA THR A 24 -15.15 -30.37 21.45
C THR A 24 -13.82 -30.20 20.71
N LEU A 25 -13.74 -29.28 19.75
CA LEU A 25 -12.49 -28.97 19.07
C LEU A 25 -11.43 -28.42 20.03
N ARG A 26 -11.84 -27.52 20.94
CA ARG A 26 -10.95 -26.96 21.97
C ARG A 26 -10.50 -28.05 22.94
N ASP A 27 -11.40 -28.92 23.39
CA ASP A 27 -11.07 -30.02 24.29
C ASP A 27 -10.06 -30.98 23.67
N ILE A 28 -10.22 -31.29 22.38
CA ILE A 28 -9.26 -32.08 21.60
C ILE A 28 -7.89 -31.40 21.64
N TYR A 29 -7.79 -30.12 21.28
CA TYR A 29 -6.49 -29.45 21.24
C TYR A 29 -5.84 -29.34 22.63
N ASN A 30 -6.65 -29.18 23.69
CA ASN A 30 -6.18 -29.19 25.08
C ASN A 30 -5.63 -30.58 25.47
N GLN A 31 -6.34 -31.65 25.12
CA GLN A 31 -5.96 -33.01 25.49
C GLN A 31 -4.62 -33.44 24.89
N TYR A 32 -4.31 -32.95 23.68
CA TYR A 32 -3.08 -33.28 22.96
C TYR A 32 -1.97 -32.24 23.14
N ASP A 33 -2.15 -31.24 24.00
CA ASP A 33 -1.21 -30.12 24.16
C ASP A 33 -0.83 -29.46 22.82
N ASP A 34 -1.78 -29.41 21.87
CA ASP A 34 -1.57 -28.76 20.58
C ASP A 34 -1.73 -27.23 20.73
N TYR A 35 -0.72 -26.61 21.35
CA TYR A 35 -0.71 -25.18 21.63
C TYR A 35 -0.80 -24.33 20.35
N TYR A 36 -0.30 -24.81 19.21
CA TYR A 36 -0.40 -24.10 17.95
C TYR A 36 -1.86 -24.01 17.48
N SER A 37 -2.57 -25.14 17.46
CA SER A 37 -3.98 -25.18 17.09
C SER A 37 -4.87 -24.43 18.09
N GLN A 38 -4.54 -24.47 19.38
CA GLN A 38 -5.20 -23.65 20.41
C GLN A 38 -5.03 -22.15 20.13
N ALA A 39 -3.82 -21.70 19.79
CA ALA A 39 -3.57 -20.30 19.44
C ALA A 39 -4.40 -19.86 18.23
N LEU A 40 -4.43 -20.67 17.15
CA LEU A 40 -5.26 -20.39 15.97
C LEU A 40 -6.76 -20.33 16.29
N TRP A 41 -7.22 -21.20 17.19
CA TRP A 41 -8.60 -21.19 17.66
C TRP A 41 -8.93 -19.87 18.39
N PHE A 42 -8.08 -19.43 19.33
CA PHE A 42 -8.26 -18.17 20.04
C PHE A 42 -8.30 -16.96 19.08
N ILE A 43 -7.45 -16.95 18.05
CA ILE A 43 -7.48 -15.88 17.03
C ILE A 43 -8.83 -15.86 16.33
N LYS A 44 -9.30 -17.02 15.83
CA LYS A 44 -10.58 -17.11 15.13
C LYS A 44 -11.75 -16.66 16.00
N GLU A 45 -11.76 -17.02 17.28
CA GLU A 45 -12.81 -16.61 18.21
C GLU A 45 -12.74 -15.11 18.55
N SER A 46 -11.53 -14.53 18.62
CA SER A 46 -11.33 -13.10 18.89
C SER A 46 -11.97 -12.17 17.84
N TYR A 47 -12.09 -12.63 16.59
CA TYR A 47 -12.72 -11.86 15.51
C TYR A 47 -14.23 -12.05 15.43
N GLN A 48 -14.76 -13.09 16.05
CA GLN A 48 -16.21 -13.31 16.17
C GLN A 48 -16.79 -12.55 17.35
N ASN A 49 -16.05 -12.50 18.48
CA ASN A 49 -16.46 -11.80 19.69
C ASN A 49 -15.61 -10.54 19.91
N SER A 50 -16.13 -9.38 19.52
CA SER A 50 -15.37 -8.12 19.60
C SER A 50 -15.09 -7.65 21.03
N THR A 51 -15.93 -8.01 22.00
CA THR A 51 -15.81 -7.57 23.41
C THR A 51 -14.67 -8.27 24.15
N SER A 52 -14.41 -9.53 23.85
CA SER A 52 -13.35 -10.33 24.49
C SER A 52 -12.09 -10.46 23.63
N ARG A 53 -11.97 -9.68 22.54
CA ARG A 53 -10.91 -9.82 21.55
C ARG A 53 -9.50 -9.75 22.16
N ASP A 54 -9.26 -8.80 23.05
CA ASP A 54 -7.93 -8.61 23.65
C ASP A 54 -7.51 -9.80 24.52
N ALA A 55 -8.43 -10.28 25.36
CA ALA A 55 -8.18 -11.42 26.22
C ALA A 55 -7.89 -12.68 25.39
N MET A 56 -8.65 -12.88 24.31
CA MET A 56 -8.45 -14.01 23.39
C MET A 56 -7.13 -13.91 22.62
N LEU A 57 -6.77 -12.73 22.12
CA LEU A 57 -5.46 -12.54 21.47
C LEU A 57 -4.30 -12.69 22.44
N GLN A 58 -4.47 -12.26 23.70
CA GLN A 58 -3.47 -12.48 24.75
C GLN A 58 -3.28 -13.98 25.02
N SER A 59 -4.38 -14.75 25.12
CA SER A 59 -4.28 -16.21 25.21
C SER A 59 -3.59 -16.80 23.97
N ALA A 60 -3.91 -16.36 22.76
CA ALA A 60 -3.23 -16.83 21.54
C ALA A 60 -1.72 -16.56 21.56
N LEU A 61 -1.30 -15.38 22.06
CA LEU A 61 0.10 -15.03 22.22
C LEU A 61 0.82 -15.98 23.18
N ASP A 62 0.22 -16.29 24.33
CA ASP A 62 0.81 -17.19 25.31
C ASP A 62 0.96 -18.61 24.75
N HIS A 63 -0.03 -19.10 23.99
CA HIS A 63 0.02 -20.41 23.35
C HIS A 63 1.05 -20.48 22.20
N PHE A 64 1.25 -19.40 21.44
CA PHE A 64 2.34 -19.35 20.46
C PHE A 64 3.74 -19.33 21.09
N LYS A 65 3.88 -18.72 22.27
CA LYS A 65 5.13 -18.80 23.06
C LYS A 65 5.37 -20.22 23.56
N LEU A 66 4.34 -20.91 24.06
CA LEU A 66 4.43 -22.30 24.50
C LEU A 66 4.81 -23.25 23.36
N SER A 67 4.24 -23.06 22.17
CA SER A 67 4.58 -23.82 20.96
C SER A 67 5.89 -23.39 20.28
N LYS A 68 6.62 -22.40 20.83
CA LYS A 68 7.90 -21.88 20.30
C LYS A 68 7.80 -21.36 18.87
N HIS A 69 6.66 -20.75 18.52
CA HIS A 69 6.46 -20.07 17.24
C HIS A 69 6.67 -18.56 17.39
N ASP A 70 7.94 -18.13 17.45
CA ASP A 70 8.31 -16.74 17.71
C ASP A 70 7.74 -15.76 16.69
N ALA A 71 7.75 -16.11 15.40
CA ALA A 71 7.19 -15.26 14.35
C ALA A 71 5.68 -14.99 14.57
N ASN A 72 4.90 -16.02 14.89
CA ASN A 72 3.47 -15.87 15.15
C ASN A 72 3.23 -15.10 16.45
N SER A 73 4.05 -15.34 17.48
CA SER A 73 4.00 -14.58 18.74
C SER A 73 4.23 -13.09 18.49
N CYS A 74 5.25 -12.72 17.69
CA CYS A 74 5.52 -11.33 17.32
C CYS A 74 4.33 -10.70 16.57
N LEU A 75 3.73 -11.41 15.61
CA LEU A 75 2.60 -10.89 14.83
C LEU A 75 1.36 -10.63 15.71
N ILE A 76 1.08 -11.51 16.68
CA ILE A 76 -0.04 -11.30 17.62
C ILE A 76 0.25 -10.15 18.59
N ASP A 77 1.48 -10.05 19.10
CA ASP A 77 1.89 -8.95 19.96
C ASP A 77 1.77 -7.59 19.22
N GLU A 78 2.20 -7.52 17.96
CA GLU A 78 2.01 -6.35 17.09
C GLU A 78 0.52 -6.05 16.86
N GLN A 79 -0.32 -7.06 16.63
CA GLN A 79 -1.76 -6.86 16.44
C GLN A 79 -2.46 -6.33 17.71
N ILE A 80 -2.10 -6.83 18.90
CA ILE A 80 -2.62 -6.32 20.18
C ILE A 80 -2.23 -4.86 20.37
N LYS A 81 -0.96 -4.52 20.09
CA LYS A 81 -0.47 -3.13 20.14
C LYS A 81 -1.23 -2.23 19.17
N LEU A 82 -1.51 -2.71 17.95
CA LEU A 82 -2.23 -1.94 16.94
C LEU A 82 -3.66 -1.65 17.40
N LEU A 83 -4.37 -2.65 17.93
CA LEU A 83 -5.74 -2.46 18.45
C LEU A 83 -5.79 -1.44 19.59
N ARG A 84 -4.82 -1.47 20.52
CA ARG A 84 -4.72 -0.47 21.60
C ARG A 84 -4.50 0.93 21.03
N TYR A 85 -3.60 1.07 20.06
CA TYR A 85 -3.35 2.35 19.40
C TYR A 85 -4.60 2.87 18.69
N GLN A 86 -5.30 2.01 17.94
CA GLN A 86 -6.52 2.38 17.23
C GLN A 86 -7.62 2.88 18.17
N ARG A 87 -7.79 2.28 19.35
CA ARG A 87 -8.77 2.79 20.35
C ARG A 87 -8.45 4.22 20.79
N SER A 88 -7.17 4.51 21.09
CA SER A 88 -6.76 5.87 21.44
C SER A 88 -6.96 6.86 20.28
N LEU A 89 -6.87 6.39 19.03
CA LEU A 89 -7.17 7.21 17.86
C LEU A 89 -8.66 7.47 17.68
N GLU A 90 -9.54 6.48 17.92
CA GLU A 90 -11.00 6.67 17.82
C GLU A 90 -11.48 7.78 18.77
N GLU A 91 -10.93 7.86 19.98
CA GLU A 91 -11.22 8.92 20.95
C GLU A 91 -10.81 10.31 20.44
N THR A 92 -9.71 10.40 19.68
CA THR A 92 -9.14 11.66 19.19
C THR A 92 -9.75 12.11 17.86
N LEU A 93 -10.00 11.17 16.95
CA LEU A 93 -10.44 11.42 15.58
C LEU A 93 -11.97 11.38 15.42
N HIS A 94 -12.69 10.80 16.39
CA HIS A 94 -14.13 10.57 16.33
C HIS A 94 -14.58 9.76 15.09
N GLU A 95 -13.69 8.95 14.52
CA GLU A 95 -13.97 8.00 13.42
C GLU A 95 -13.67 6.58 13.90
N SER A 96 -14.38 5.57 13.38
CA SER A 96 -14.05 4.17 13.68
C SER A 96 -12.79 3.72 12.93
N VAL A 97 -11.77 3.31 13.68
CA VAL A 97 -10.45 2.87 13.19
C VAL A 97 -10.08 1.48 13.72
N VAL A 98 -10.71 1.02 14.80
CA VAL A 98 -10.39 -0.27 15.44
C VAL A 98 -10.70 -1.44 14.52
N GLY A 99 -9.72 -2.32 14.37
CA GLY A 99 -9.81 -3.51 13.52
C GLY A 99 -9.45 -3.27 12.06
N LYS A 100 -9.20 -2.02 11.64
CA LYS A 100 -8.66 -1.75 10.29
C LYS A 100 -7.23 -2.31 10.18
N PRO A 101 -6.78 -2.74 8.99
CA PRO A 101 -5.39 -3.10 8.79
C PRO A 101 -4.49 -1.86 8.94
N LEU A 102 -3.22 -2.06 9.29
CA LEU A 102 -2.24 -0.99 9.50
C LEU A 102 -2.20 0.02 8.34
N HIS A 103 -2.31 -0.44 7.09
CA HIS A 103 -2.35 0.42 5.91
C HIS A 103 -3.51 1.43 5.96
N ASP A 104 -4.71 0.95 6.31
CA ASP A 104 -5.91 1.78 6.36
C ASP A 104 -5.87 2.70 7.58
N THR A 105 -5.31 2.25 8.70
CA THR A 105 -5.06 3.12 9.87
C THR A 105 -4.12 4.27 9.51
N VAL A 106 -3.01 4.00 8.83
CA VAL A 106 -2.10 5.06 8.35
C VAL A 106 -2.80 5.96 7.35
N LYS A 107 -3.66 5.41 6.46
CA LYS A 107 -4.46 6.20 5.51
C LYS A 107 -5.36 7.18 6.24
N VAL A 108 -6.12 6.71 7.25
CA VAL A 108 -7.02 7.55 8.06
C VAL A 108 -6.24 8.68 8.72
N LEU A 109 -5.09 8.41 9.32
CA LEU A 109 -4.24 9.45 9.94
C LEU A 109 -3.77 10.49 8.92
N LEU A 110 -3.31 10.05 7.75
CA LEU A 110 -2.91 10.96 6.67
C LEU A 110 -4.09 11.81 6.18
N LEU A 111 -5.29 11.22 6.12
CA LEU A 111 -6.51 11.95 5.77
C LEU A 111 -6.98 12.92 6.88
N HIS A 112 -6.58 12.72 8.12
CA HIS A 112 -6.85 13.68 9.21
C HIS A 112 -5.71 14.69 9.38
N ASN A 113 -4.72 14.70 8.48
CA ASN A 113 -3.51 15.53 8.57
C ASN A 113 -2.67 15.25 9.84
N GLU A 114 -2.83 14.08 10.45
CA GLU A 114 -2.08 13.62 11.63
C GLU A 114 -0.73 13.00 11.24
N ILE A 115 0.11 13.80 10.58
CA ILE A 115 1.37 13.34 9.96
C ILE A 115 2.34 12.75 10.99
N LYS A 116 2.42 13.35 12.19
CA LYS A 116 3.33 12.88 13.25
C LYS A 116 2.95 11.49 13.75
N LEU A 117 1.66 11.23 13.90
CA LEU A 117 1.13 9.93 14.30
C LEU A 117 1.33 8.89 13.20
N ALA A 118 1.11 9.27 11.93
CA ALA A 118 1.38 8.42 10.78
C ALA A 118 2.87 8.03 10.67
N ASP A 119 3.79 8.99 10.87
CA ASP A 119 5.24 8.74 10.86
C ASP A 119 5.71 7.87 12.03
N LYS A 120 5.06 8.00 13.21
CA LYS A 120 5.28 7.14 14.37
C LYS A 120 4.90 5.69 14.06
N LEU A 121 3.68 5.44 13.58
CA LEU A 121 3.23 4.11 13.17
C LEU A 121 4.13 3.51 12.08
N ARG A 122 4.53 4.33 11.10
CA ARG A 122 5.45 3.91 10.03
C ARG A 122 6.75 3.35 10.60
N SER A 123 7.31 4.02 11.60
CA SER A 123 8.59 3.65 12.21
C SER A 123 8.46 2.43 13.11
N GLU A 124 7.41 2.38 13.94
CA GLU A 124 7.16 1.28 14.89
C GLU A 124 6.88 -0.05 14.19
N TYR A 125 6.05 -0.05 13.15
CA TYR A 125 5.67 -1.26 12.40
C TYR A 125 6.55 -1.52 11.18
N LYS A 126 7.66 -0.80 11.03
CA LYS A 126 8.57 -0.89 9.88
C LYS A 126 7.83 -0.84 8.54
N PHE A 127 6.81 0.02 8.47
CA PHE A 127 5.93 0.11 7.33
C PHE A 127 6.75 0.53 6.09
N PRO A 128 6.71 -0.22 4.98
CA PRO A 128 7.62 0.00 3.87
C PRO A 128 7.59 1.43 3.34
N ASP A 129 8.76 2.05 3.23
CA ASP A 129 8.88 3.47 2.90
C ASP A 129 8.22 3.79 1.54
N ARG A 130 8.43 2.92 0.54
CA ARG A 130 7.77 3.03 -0.78
C ARG A 130 6.24 3.05 -0.68
N ARG A 131 5.65 2.21 0.19
CA ARG A 131 4.20 2.13 0.39
C ARG A 131 3.68 3.37 1.11
N TYR A 132 4.42 3.86 2.10
CA TYR A 132 4.05 5.08 2.83
C TYR A 132 4.02 6.30 1.92
N TRP A 133 5.05 6.47 1.09
CA TRP A 133 5.12 7.58 0.14
C TRP A 133 3.98 7.55 -0.86
N TRP A 134 3.68 6.39 -1.44
CA TRP A 134 2.52 6.23 -2.34
C TRP A 134 1.21 6.64 -1.66
N LEU A 135 0.99 6.14 -0.44
CA LEU A 135 -0.23 6.41 0.32
C LEU A 135 -0.36 7.90 0.66
N ARG A 136 0.72 8.55 1.10
CA ARG A 136 0.74 9.98 1.44
C ARG A 136 0.49 10.87 0.23
N ILE A 137 1.09 10.56 -0.93
CA ILE A 137 0.80 11.30 -2.18
C ILE A 137 -0.67 11.16 -2.55
N GLN A 138 -1.23 9.95 -2.47
CA GLN A 138 -2.64 9.71 -2.78
C GLN A 138 -3.57 10.49 -1.83
N CYS A 139 -3.31 10.47 -0.52
CA CYS A 139 -4.11 11.20 0.47
C CYS A 139 -4.05 12.72 0.23
N LEU A 140 -2.84 13.28 0.05
CA LEU A 140 -2.68 14.71 -0.20
C LEU A 140 -3.39 15.16 -1.50
N ALA A 141 -3.34 14.33 -2.55
CA ALA A 141 -4.02 14.61 -3.80
C ALA A 141 -5.55 14.49 -3.69
N GLU A 142 -6.04 13.47 -2.97
CA GLU A 142 -7.47 13.27 -2.68
C GLU A 142 -8.08 14.46 -1.94
N GLN A 143 -7.31 15.10 -1.06
CA GLN A 143 -7.71 16.30 -0.33
C GLN A 143 -7.47 17.61 -1.09
N GLY A 144 -6.84 17.56 -2.25
CA GLY A 144 -6.45 18.75 -3.01
C GLY A 144 -5.39 19.62 -2.31
N LEU A 145 -4.59 19.06 -1.39
CA LEU A 145 -3.54 19.76 -0.66
C LEU A 145 -2.24 19.85 -1.48
N TRP A 146 -2.29 20.52 -2.64
CA TRP A 146 -1.19 20.60 -3.61
C TRP A 146 0.07 21.28 -3.04
N ASN A 147 -0.10 22.30 -2.20
CA ASN A 147 1.02 22.98 -1.55
C ASN A 147 1.78 22.04 -0.59
N GLU A 148 1.05 21.22 0.16
CA GLU A 148 1.65 20.22 1.05
C GLU A 148 2.28 19.08 0.27
N LEU A 149 1.69 18.70 -0.87
CA LEU A 149 2.29 17.74 -1.79
C LEU A 149 3.63 18.25 -2.35
N GLU A 150 3.71 19.53 -2.71
CA GLU A 150 4.95 20.16 -3.18
C GLU A 150 6.01 20.20 -2.07
N LYS A 151 5.63 20.61 -0.85
CA LYS A 151 6.53 20.58 0.33
C LYS A 151 7.03 19.16 0.60
N PHE A 152 6.14 18.17 0.56
CA PHE A 152 6.49 16.76 0.77
C PHE A 152 7.49 16.28 -0.28
N SER A 153 7.34 16.68 -1.54
CA SER A 153 8.29 16.35 -2.61
C SER A 153 9.69 16.91 -2.36
N LYS A 154 9.84 17.99 -1.60
CA LYS A 154 11.12 18.66 -1.30
C LYS A 154 11.72 18.20 0.02
N TYR A 155 10.93 17.60 0.90
CA TYR A 155 11.35 17.17 2.23
C TYR A 155 12.51 16.15 2.20
N LYS A 156 12.38 15.09 1.39
CA LYS A 156 13.41 14.06 1.18
C LYS A 156 13.37 13.55 -0.26
N LYS A 157 14.45 12.90 -0.70
CA LYS A 157 14.45 12.22 -2.01
C LYS A 157 13.41 11.11 -1.99
N SER A 158 12.47 11.13 -2.94
CA SER A 158 11.42 10.13 -2.98
C SER A 158 11.97 8.74 -3.33
N PRO A 159 11.65 7.68 -2.56
CA PRO A 159 12.04 6.30 -2.87
C PRO A 159 11.23 5.69 -4.03
N ILE A 160 10.21 6.40 -4.52
CA ILE A 160 9.33 5.95 -5.61
C ILE A 160 9.42 6.86 -6.85
N GLY A 161 10.37 7.80 -6.86
CA GLY A 161 10.49 8.81 -7.91
C GLY A 161 9.46 9.93 -7.81
N TYR A 162 9.32 10.71 -8.88
CA TYR A 162 8.42 11.88 -8.94
C TYR A 162 7.25 11.67 -9.90
N GLU A 163 7.29 10.58 -10.67
CA GLU A 163 6.22 10.07 -11.51
C GLU A 163 4.91 9.92 -10.74
N PRO A 164 4.88 9.37 -9.50
CA PRO A 164 3.63 9.23 -8.73
C PRO A 164 3.01 10.57 -8.35
N PHE A 165 3.83 11.60 -8.07
CA PHE A 165 3.35 12.95 -7.77
C PHE A 165 2.63 13.53 -8.98
N MET A 166 3.24 13.41 -10.16
CA MET A 166 2.68 13.91 -11.40
C MET A 166 1.39 13.16 -11.78
N ASP A 167 1.40 11.83 -11.71
CA ASP A 167 0.23 11.02 -12.05
C ASP A 167 -0.97 11.34 -11.16
N GLN A 168 -0.74 11.60 -9.86
CA GLN A 168 -1.83 12.06 -8.98
C GLN A 168 -2.30 13.47 -9.35
N CYS A 169 -1.41 14.43 -9.63
CA CYS A 169 -1.84 15.76 -10.09
C CYS A 169 -2.67 15.70 -11.38
N LEU A 170 -2.24 14.89 -12.35
CA LEU A 170 -2.95 14.68 -13.62
C LEU A 170 -4.31 14.00 -13.42
N LYS A 171 -4.40 13.01 -12.53
CA LYS A 171 -5.66 12.34 -12.17
C LYS A 171 -6.74 13.34 -11.73
N TYR A 172 -6.36 14.38 -11.00
CA TYR A 172 -7.27 15.45 -10.55
C TYR A 172 -7.26 16.69 -11.46
N LYS A 173 -6.74 16.57 -12.70
CA LYS A 173 -6.69 17.64 -13.72
C LYS A 173 -5.97 18.90 -13.25
N LYS A 174 -4.93 18.76 -12.41
CA LYS A 174 -4.07 19.85 -11.94
C LYS A 174 -2.77 19.88 -12.72
N GLU A 175 -2.85 20.27 -13.98
CA GLU A 175 -1.69 20.29 -14.89
C GLU A 175 -0.59 21.26 -14.46
N LEU A 176 -0.95 22.42 -13.91
CA LEU A 176 0.03 23.40 -13.41
C LEU A 176 0.87 22.81 -12.27
N GLU A 177 0.23 22.07 -11.36
CA GLU A 177 0.91 21.37 -10.27
C GLU A 177 1.73 20.20 -10.78
N ALA A 178 1.22 19.46 -11.76
CA ALA A 178 1.94 18.36 -12.41
C ALA A 178 3.25 18.84 -13.04
N LYS A 179 3.24 19.97 -13.75
CA LYS A 179 4.43 20.52 -14.44
C LYS A 179 5.61 20.78 -13.51
N LYS A 180 5.37 21.10 -12.23
CA LYS A 180 6.45 21.32 -11.23
C LYS A 180 7.36 20.11 -11.05
N TYR A 181 6.86 18.90 -11.30
CA TYR A 181 7.60 17.65 -11.12
C TYR A 181 8.37 17.19 -12.36
N LEU A 182 8.08 17.74 -13.56
CA LEU A 182 8.73 17.37 -14.82
C LEU A 182 10.26 17.40 -14.78
N PRO A 183 10.93 18.43 -14.23
CA PRO A 183 12.39 18.47 -14.21
C PRO A 183 13.03 17.34 -13.39
N ARG A 184 12.25 16.69 -12.51
CA ARG A 184 12.71 15.65 -11.59
C ARG A 184 12.36 14.23 -12.08
N ILE A 185 11.61 14.11 -13.17
CA ILE A 185 11.34 12.82 -13.82
C ILE A 185 12.58 12.39 -14.60
N LYS A 186 12.84 11.07 -14.62
CA LYS A 186 13.93 10.47 -15.40
C LYS A 186 13.77 10.77 -16.89
N ASP A 187 14.87 11.04 -17.57
CA ASP A 187 14.88 11.43 -18.99
C ASP A 187 14.13 10.43 -19.89
N GLU A 188 14.33 9.13 -19.67
CA GLU A 188 13.63 8.04 -20.36
C GLU A 188 12.09 8.14 -20.33
N LEU A 189 11.54 8.76 -19.29
CA LEU A 189 10.10 8.90 -19.09
C LEU A 189 9.58 10.29 -19.47
N LYS A 190 10.46 11.28 -19.67
CA LYS A 190 10.06 12.67 -19.94
C LYS A 190 9.15 12.79 -21.15
N VAL A 191 9.47 12.13 -22.26
CA VAL A 191 8.64 12.17 -23.49
C VAL A 191 7.21 11.70 -23.19
N LYS A 192 7.06 10.58 -22.45
CA LYS A 192 5.75 10.05 -22.05
C LYS A 192 4.95 11.05 -21.22
N TYR A 193 5.60 11.76 -20.30
CA TYR A 193 4.94 12.73 -19.44
C TYR A 193 4.66 14.08 -20.12
N PHE A 194 5.50 14.54 -21.05
CA PHE A 194 5.19 15.68 -21.91
C PHE A 194 3.95 15.42 -22.76
N VAL A 195 3.81 14.20 -23.32
CA VAL A 195 2.59 13.80 -24.04
C VAL A 195 1.37 13.78 -23.12
N LYS A 196 1.51 13.30 -21.87
CA LYS A 196 0.40 13.34 -20.89
C LYS A 196 -0.04 14.76 -20.51
N LEU A 197 0.83 15.75 -20.69
CA LEU A 197 0.58 17.17 -20.41
C LEU A 197 0.20 17.96 -21.68
N ASP A 198 -0.05 17.27 -22.80
CA ASP A 198 -0.30 17.86 -24.12
C ASP A 198 0.80 18.82 -24.62
N MET A 199 2.02 18.68 -24.09
CA MET A 199 3.22 19.43 -24.47
C MET A 199 3.95 18.72 -25.62
N LEU A 200 3.30 18.66 -26.79
CA LEU A 200 3.77 17.85 -27.93
C LEU A 200 5.07 18.37 -28.57
N LEU A 201 5.32 19.69 -28.53
CA LEU A 201 6.56 20.26 -29.07
C LEU A 201 7.76 19.85 -28.22
N GLU A 202 7.64 20.02 -26.92
CA GLU A 202 8.65 19.67 -25.93
C GLU A 202 8.88 18.15 -25.94
N ALA A 203 7.81 17.35 -26.04
CA ALA A 203 7.92 15.90 -26.21
C ALA A 203 8.74 15.52 -27.45
N ALA A 204 8.49 16.16 -28.60
CA ALA A 204 9.21 15.91 -29.84
C ALA A 204 10.68 16.35 -29.76
N GLN A 205 10.96 17.50 -29.15
CA GLN A 205 12.33 17.99 -28.93
C GLN A 205 13.13 17.04 -28.03
N THR A 206 12.56 16.61 -26.90
CA THR A 206 13.22 15.66 -25.99
C THR A 206 13.45 14.31 -26.69
N ALA A 207 12.51 13.83 -27.50
CA ALA A 207 12.68 12.59 -28.25
C ALA A 207 13.75 12.71 -29.37
N LEU A 208 13.89 13.90 -29.98
CA LEU A 208 14.96 14.23 -30.93
C LEU A 208 16.33 14.20 -30.25
N GLU A 209 16.45 14.83 -29.08
CA GLU A 209 17.67 14.82 -28.26
C GLU A 209 18.10 13.40 -27.87
N HIS A 210 17.14 12.54 -27.53
CA HIS A 210 17.38 11.13 -27.23
C HIS A 210 17.57 10.23 -28.46
N LYS A 211 17.44 10.78 -29.67
CA LYS A 211 17.48 10.03 -30.95
C LYS A 211 16.48 8.87 -31.02
N ASP A 212 15.35 9.00 -30.32
CA ASP A 212 14.31 7.97 -30.26
C ASP A 212 13.27 8.21 -31.38
N LEU A 213 13.50 7.55 -32.51
CA LEU A 213 12.61 7.61 -33.67
C LEU A 213 11.19 7.09 -33.38
N ALA A 214 11.06 6.08 -32.51
CA ALA A 214 9.76 5.50 -32.17
C ALA A 214 8.94 6.51 -31.35
N ALA A 215 9.58 7.16 -30.38
CA ALA A 215 8.95 8.18 -29.56
C ALA A 215 8.50 9.41 -30.36
N ILE A 216 9.33 9.94 -31.29
CA ILE A 216 8.90 11.08 -32.13
C ILE A 216 7.76 10.69 -33.06
N THR A 217 7.80 9.49 -33.64
CA THR A 217 6.72 8.99 -34.51
C THR A 217 5.40 8.87 -33.73
N PHE A 218 5.48 8.41 -32.48
CA PHE A 218 4.32 8.36 -31.58
C PHE A 218 3.77 9.77 -31.26
N VAL A 219 4.64 10.75 -31.01
CA VAL A 219 4.23 12.15 -30.77
C VAL A 219 3.56 12.75 -32.02
N LEU A 220 4.08 12.46 -33.22
CA LEU A 220 3.47 12.87 -34.49
C LEU A 220 2.06 12.31 -34.67
N ALA A 221 1.87 11.02 -34.39
CA ALA A 221 0.56 10.37 -34.50
C ALA A 221 -0.48 10.95 -33.54
N ARG A 222 -0.04 11.50 -32.40
CA ARG A 222 -0.92 12.19 -31.44
C ARG A 222 -1.22 13.64 -31.82
N CYS A 223 -0.43 14.23 -32.73
CA CYS A 223 -0.58 15.61 -33.10
C CYS A 223 -1.72 15.79 -34.12
N ASN A 224 -2.75 16.57 -33.78
CA ASN A 224 -3.87 16.86 -34.68
C ASN A 224 -3.73 18.22 -35.40
N ASN A 225 -2.72 19.02 -35.06
CA ASN A 225 -2.55 20.35 -35.59
C ASN A 225 -1.52 20.34 -36.74
N ARG A 226 -1.96 20.73 -37.93
CA ARG A 226 -1.16 20.71 -39.17
C ARG A 226 0.18 21.43 -39.04
N ARG A 227 0.23 22.59 -38.37
CA ARG A 227 1.48 23.37 -38.18
C ARG A 227 2.47 22.66 -37.25
N LEU A 228 1.96 21.96 -36.25
CA LEU A 228 2.76 21.20 -35.30
C LEU A 228 3.27 19.90 -35.95
N GLN A 229 2.43 19.22 -36.73
CA GLN A 229 2.82 18.06 -37.51
C GLN A 229 3.94 18.38 -38.51
N GLU A 230 3.88 19.51 -39.22
CA GLU A 230 4.94 19.94 -40.14
C GLU A 230 6.27 20.16 -39.41
N LYS A 231 6.24 20.82 -38.25
CA LYS A 231 7.44 21.04 -37.42
C LYS A 231 8.04 19.74 -36.91
N ILE A 232 7.21 18.84 -36.37
CA ILE A 232 7.71 17.57 -35.83
C ILE A 232 8.14 16.63 -36.98
N GLY A 233 7.47 16.68 -38.13
CA GLY A 233 7.86 15.96 -39.34
C GLY A 233 9.23 16.37 -39.86
N ALA A 234 9.54 17.67 -39.83
CA ALA A 234 10.88 18.17 -40.13
C ALA A 234 11.94 17.64 -39.15
N MET A 235 11.60 17.53 -37.86
CA MET A 235 12.48 16.92 -36.84
C MET A 235 12.71 15.43 -37.06
N VAL A 236 11.72 14.68 -37.58
CA VAL A 236 11.90 13.28 -37.96
C VAL A 236 12.81 13.13 -39.18
N ALA A 237 12.63 13.99 -40.18
CA ALA A 237 13.43 13.96 -41.40
C ALA A 237 14.92 14.25 -41.11
N SER A 238 15.22 15.20 -40.24
CA SER A 238 16.62 15.49 -39.83
C SER A 238 17.26 14.31 -39.11
N LEU A 239 16.51 13.58 -38.29
CA LEU A 239 16.98 12.39 -37.56
C LEU A 239 17.22 11.18 -38.48
N ARG A 240 16.42 11.04 -39.54
CA ARG A 240 16.60 9.98 -40.55
C ARG A 240 17.77 10.26 -41.49
N ASN A 241 17.98 11.52 -41.86
CA ASN A 241 19.05 11.93 -42.79
C ASN A 241 20.43 12.07 -42.12
N GLY A 242 20.50 12.05 -40.79
CA GLY A 242 21.73 12.10 -40.00
C GLY A 242 22.30 10.74 -39.57
N LYS A 243 21.82 9.64 -40.15
CA LYS A 243 22.43 8.30 -40.07
C LYS A 243 23.17 8.00 -41.36
#